data_AF-A0A534G5B8-F1
#
_entry.id   AF-A0A534G5B8-F1
#
_cell.length_a   1.000
_cell.length_b   1.000
_cell.length_c   1.000
_cell.angle_alpha   90.00
_cell.angle_beta   90.00
_cell.angle_gamma   90.00
#
_symmetry.space_group_name_H-M   'P 1'
#
loop_
_entity.id
_entity.type
_entity.pdbx_description
1 polymer ?
#
loop_
_entity_poly.entity_id
_entity_poly.type
_entity_poly.pdbx_seq_one_letter_code
_entity_poly.pdbx_strand_id
1 'polypeptide(L)' 'MSLINKGMPQVTAAAKAGMSERTARKYLRSGQMPSVLRVPRTWRTRSDPFAEVWPEIESLLQQDGGLQAKTVVG' A
#
# COMPACT_ATOMS: atom_id res chain seq x y z
N MET A 1 17.68 1.80 -12.15
CA MET A 1 17.60 2.97 -13.06
C MET A 1 18.92 3.12 -13.85
N SER A 2 19.32 2.15 -14.69
CA SER A 2 20.66 2.19 -15.34
C SER A 2 20.69 1.72 -16.81
N LEU A 3 19.56 1.47 -17.47
CA LEU A 3 19.57 1.11 -18.89
C LEU A 3 19.53 2.34 -19.81
N ILE A 4 18.82 3.40 -19.42
CA ILE A 4 18.71 4.64 -20.21
C ILE A 4 20.02 5.44 -20.20
N ASN A 5 20.72 5.48 -19.05
CA ASN A 5 22.06 6.07 -18.97
C ASN A 5 23.12 5.32 -19.81
N LYS A 6 22.80 4.13 -20.33
CA LYS A 6 23.65 3.38 -21.27
C LYS A 6 23.33 3.68 -22.73
N GLY A 7 22.56 4.75 -23.03
CA GLY A 7 22.21 5.16 -24.40
C GLY A 7 21.10 4.34 -25.05
N MET A 8 20.41 3.47 -24.29
CA MET A 8 19.29 2.68 -24.83
C MET A 8 18.04 3.57 -25.02
N PRO A 9 17.28 3.37 -26.12
CA PRO A 9 15.98 4.03 -26.29
C PRO A 9 15.06 3.75 -25.10
N GLN A 10 14.34 4.78 -24.67
CA GLN A 10 13.46 4.71 -23.51
C GLN A 10 12.44 3.58 -23.61
N VAL A 11 11.91 3.32 -24.81
CA VAL A 11 10.97 2.21 -25.09
C VAL A 11 11.59 0.86 -24.76
N THR A 12 12.82 0.61 -25.23
CA THR A 12 13.55 -0.65 -25.00
C THR A 12 13.90 -0.84 -23.53
N ALA A 13 14.32 0.24 -22.86
CA ALA A 13 14.62 0.20 -21.43
C ALA A 13 13.37 -0.04 -20.58
N ALA A 14 12.23 0.55 -20.95
CA ALA A 14 10.94 0.34 -20.28
C ALA A 14 10.47 -1.11 -20.41
N ALA A 15 10.52 -1.66 -21.64
CA ALA A 15 10.17 -3.05 -21.91
C ALA A 15 11.05 -4.04 -21.11
N LYS A 16 12.37 -3.82 -21.09
CA LYS A 16 13.30 -4.62 -20.28
C LYS A 16 13.03 -4.53 -18.77
N ALA A 17 12.46 -3.42 -18.31
CA ALA A 17 12.10 -3.21 -16.92
C ALA A 17 10.65 -3.63 -16.59
N GLY A 18 9.94 -4.28 -17.52
CA GLY A 18 8.58 -4.76 -17.32
C GLY A 18 7.53 -3.65 -17.17
N MET A 19 7.78 -2.45 -17.71
CA MET A 19 6.87 -1.32 -17.61
C MET A 19 6.58 -0.69 -18.97
N SER A 20 5.43 -0.02 -19.09
CA SER A 20 5.11 0.75 -20.29
C SER A 20 6.01 1.98 -20.40
N GLU A 21 6.24 2.44 -21.64
CA GLU A 21 7.04 3.65 -21.90
C GLU A 21 6.49 4.88 -21.17
N ARG A 22 5.15 5.01 -21.11
CA ARG A 22 4.47 6.08 -20.37
C ARG A 22 4.84 6.06 -18.88
N THR A 23 4.88 4.88 -18.27
CA THR A 23 5.25 4.69 -16.88
C THR A 23 6.72 5.02 -16.65
N ALA A 24 7.62 4.57 -17.53
CA ALA A 24 9.02 4.96 -17.48
C ALA A 24 9.19 6.49 -17.59
N ARG A 25 8.46 7.14 -18.50
CA ARG A 25 8.51 8.61 -18.67
C ARG A 25 8.05 9.36 -17.42
N LYS A 26 7.01 8.87 -16.75
CA LYS A 26 6.53 9.42 -15.48
C LYS A 26 7.65 9.44 -14.43
N TYR A 27 8.29 8.29 -14.21
CA TYR A 27 9.32 8.14 -13.18
C TYR A 27 10.62 8.87 -13.49
N LEU A 28 10.99 8.96 -14.77
CA LEU A 28 12.16 9.74 -15.19
C LEU A 28 11.94 11.24 -14.96
N ARG A 29 10.78 11.77 -15.32
CA ARG A 29 10.47 13.19 -15.10
C ARG A 29 10.39 13.56 -13.63
N SER A 30 9.90 12.65 -12.79
CA SER A 30 9.84 12.90 -11.35
C SER A 30 11.20 12.73 -10.66
N GLY A 31 12.20 12.12 -11.31
CA GLY A 31 13.51 11.83 -10.70
C GLY A 31 13.44 10.88 -9.48
N GLN A 32 12.28 10.30 -9.23
CA GLN A 32 11.95 9.55 -8.02
C GLN A 32 11.57 8.11 -8.36
N MET A 33 11.85 7.21 -7.42
CA MET A 33 11.51 5.79 -7.56
C MET A 33 10.00 5.55 -7.40
N PRO A 34 9.45 4.48 -8.00
CA PRO A 34 8.03 4.13 -7.86
C PRO A 34 7.58 3.98 -6.40
N SER A 35 8.47 3.47 -5.54
CA SER A 35 8.21 3.30 -4.10
C SER A 35 8.04 4.63 -3.37
N VAL A 36 8.82 5.65 -3.74
CA VAL A 36 8.75 6.99 -3.15
C VAL A 36 7.46 7.70 -3.54
N LEU A 37 7.00 7.50 -4.76
CA LEU A 37 5.76 8.09 -5.29
C LEU A 37 4.48 7.33 -4.86
N ARG A 38 4.62 6.23 -4.11
CA ARG A 38 3.48 5.43 -3.68
C ARG A 38 2.74 6.14 -2.55
N VAL A 39 1.54 6.62 -2.84
CA VAL A 39 0.65 7.20 -1.82
C VAL A 39 -0.02 6.06 -1.04
N PRO A 40 0.04 6.06 0.32
CA PRO A 40 -0.69 5.09 1.12
C PRO A 40 -2.19 5.25 0.89
N ARG A 41 -2.89 4.12 0.74
CA ARG A 41 -4.36 4.12 0.64
C ARG A 41 -4.91 4.33 2.05
N THR A 42 -5.80 5.29 2.20
CA THR A 42 -6.50 5.57 3.48
C THR A 42 -7.80 4.79 3.61
N TRP A 43 -8.27 4.15 2.54
CA TRP A 43 -9.52 3.40 2.52
C TRP A 43 -9.29 1.90 2.63
N ARG A 44 -10.21 1.22 3.32
CA ARG A 44 -10.24 -0.24 3.40
C ARG A 44 -10.68 -0.82 2.05
N THR A 45 -10.05 -1.93 1.65
CA THR A 45 -10.44 -2.68 0.45
C THR A 45 -11.45 -3.79 0.75
N ARG A 46 -11.79 -3.99 2.02
CA ARG A 46 -12.78 -4.95 2.51
C ARG A 46 -13.64 -4.27 3.58
N SER A 47 -14.86 -4.77 3.79
CA SER A 47 -15.67 -4.41 4.95
C SER A 47 -14.91 -4.73 6.24
N ASP A 48 -15.20 -3.99 7.31
CA ASP A 48 -14.62 -4.29 8.61
C ASP A 48 -15.22 -5.60 9.15
N PRO A 49 -14.42 -6.67 9.33
CA PRO A 49 -14.94 -7.95 9.80
C PRO A 49 -15.45 -7.89 11.25
N PHE A 50 -15.09 -6.85 12.01
CA PHE A 50 -15.54 -6.66 13.39
C PHE A 50 -16.68 -5.66 13.50
N ALA A 51 -17.19 -5.09 12.41
CA ALA A 51 -18.22 -4.04 12.47
C ALA A 51 -19.43 -4.43 13.32
N GLU A 52 -19.87 -5.68 13.21
CA GLU A 52 -21.05 -6.18 13.91
C GLU A 52 -20.80 -6.41 15.40
N VAL A 53 -19.61 -6.89 15.78
CA VAL A 53 -19.26 -7.24 17.15
C VAL A 53 -18.55 -6.12 17.91
N TRP A 54 -18.11 -5.06 17.21
CA TRP A 54 -17.36 -3.95 17.81
C TRP A 54 -18.08 -3.26 18.97
N PRO A 55 -19.41 -3.02 18.94
CA PRO A 55 -20.12 -2.41 20.06
C PRO A 55 -20.03 -3.25 21.35
N GLU A 56 -20.06 -4.58 21.24
CA GLU A 56 -19.93 -5.49 22.37
C GLU A 56 -18.51 -5.48 22.94
N ILE A 57 -17.52 -5.52 22.06
CA ILE A 57 -16.10 -5.42 22.41
C ILE A 57 -15.79 -4.10 23.12
N GLU A 58 -16.31 -2.98 22.61
CA GLU A 58 -16.12 -1.66 23.19
C GLU A 58 -16.70 -1.57 24.60
N SER A 59 -17.92 -2.10 24.81
CA SER A 59 -18.56 -2.16 26.14
C SER A 59 -17.72 -2.96 27.15
N LEU A 60 -17.20 -4.12 26.73
CA LEU A 60 -16.33 -4.95 27.56
C LEU A 60 -15.04 -4.19 27.95
N LEU A 61 -14.38 -3.55 26.99
CA LEU A 61 -13.15 -2.79 27.24
C LEU A 61 -13.36 -1.55 28.11
N GLN A 62 -14.54 -0.91 28.03
CA GLN A 62 -14.90 0.18 28.93
C GLN A 62 -15.10 -0.29 30.38
N GLN A 63 -15.63 -1.50 30.56
CA GLN A 63 -15.82 -2.09 31.89
C GLN A 63 -14.52 -2.56 32.52
N ASP A 64 -13.63 -3.18 31.73
CA ASP A 64 -12.30 -3.60 32.16
C ASP A 64 -11.28 -3.46 31.03
N GLY A 65 -10.47 -2.40 31.12
CA GLY A 65 -9.39 -2.14 30.15
C GLY A 65 -8.22 -3.14 30.21
N GLY A 66 -8.21 -4.05 31.19
CA GLY A 66 -7.24 -5.15 31.30
C GLY A 66 -7.61 -6.39 30.48
N LEU A 67 -8.80 -6.41 29.84
CA LEU A 67 -9.25 -7.53 29.03
C LEU A 67 -8.29 -7.79 27.85
N GLN A 68 -7.89 -9.05 27.72
CA GLN A 68 -7.01 -9.50 26.64
C GLN A 68 -7.85 -9.91 25.42
N ALA A 69 -7.28 -9.76 24.22
CA ALA A 69 -7.97 -10.11 22.97
C ALA A 69 -8.54 -11.54 22.94
N LYS A 70 -7.84 -12.50 23.56
CA LYS A 70 -8.27 -13.91 23.71
C LYS A 70 -9.51 -14.11 24.60
N THR A 71 -9.83 -13.12 25.42
CA THR A 71 -11.00 -13.11 26.32
C THR A 71 -12.19 -12.40 25.65
N VAL A 72 -11.91 -11.53 24.68
CA VAL A 72 -12.88 -10.71 23.96
C VAL A 72 -13.38 -11.38 22.68
N VAL A 73 -12.52 -12.16 22.00
CA VAL A 73 -12.86 -12.93 20.80
C VAL A 73 -12.54 -14.40 21.07
N GLY A 74 -13.55 -15.16 21.48
CA GLY A 74 -13.48 -16.62 21.62
C GLY A 74 -13.61 -17.32 20.27
#